data_AF-A0A7V2RKR6-F1
#
_entry.id   AF-A0A7V2RKR6-F1
#
_cell.length_a   1.000
_cell.length_b   1.000
_cell.length_c   1.000
_cell.angle_alpha   90.00
_cell.angle_beta   90.00
_cell.angle_gamma   90.00
#
_symmetry.space_group_name_H-M   'P 1'
#
loop_
_entity.id
_entity.type
_entity.pdbx_description
1 polymer ?
#
loop_
_entity_poly.entity_id
_entity_poly.type
_entity_poly.pdbx_seq_one_letter_code
_entity_poly.pdbx_strand_id
1 'polypeptide(L)'
;MDTLQISVTRQLDGVNFSLDPLEEIAMEEMFGQKPIRKIFLTYDRQATLDPLIDRVSKFILPAFTGITDPVSLKKIKQLLFIEAGSRKKLKEIVLN
;
A
#
# COMPACT_ATOMS: atom_id res chain seq x y z
N MET A 1 8.88 -4.27 -11.26
CA MET A 1 7.81 -4.95 -10.51
C MET A 1 6.51 -4.29 -10.91
N ASP A 2 5.61 -5.06 -11.50
CA ASP A 2 4.37 -4.49 -12.04
C ASP A 2 3.30 -4.30 -10.97
N THR A 3 3.26 -5.20 -9.98
CA THR A 3 2.28 -5.18 -8.89
C THR A 3 2.99 -5.06 -7.55
N LEU A 4 2.62 -4.05 -6.75
CA LEU A 4 3.00 -3.92 -5.34
C LEU A 4 1.90 -4.53 -4.48
N GLN A 5 2.25 -5.53 -3.67
CA GLN A 5 1.31 -6.11 -2.72
C GLN A 5 1.36 -5.37 -1.37
N ILE A 6 0.18 -5.04 -0.84
CA ILE A 6 0.03 -4.30 0.40
C ILE A 6 -0.86 -5.10 1.34
N SER A 7 -0.28 -5.51 2.47
CA SER A 7 -0.98 -6.19 3.55
C SER A 7 -1.82 -5.19 4.35
N VAL A 8 -3.08 -5.52 4.59
CA VAL A 8 -4.06 -4.69 5.28
C VAL A 8 -4.49 -5.39 6.57
N THR A 9 -4.26 -4.74 7.70
CA THR A 9 -4.68 -5.24 9.02
C THR A 9 -5.61 -4.23 9.66
N ARG A 10 -6.85 -4.64 9.94
CA ARG A 10 -7.78 -3.82 10.73
C ARG A 10 -7.39 -3.87 12.20
N GLN A 11 -7.41 -2.72 12.85
CA GLN A 11 -7.18 -2.57 14.28
C GLN A 11 -8.33 -1.81 14.92
N LEU A 12 -8.34 -1.76 16.25
CA LEU A 12 -9.42 -1.15 17.02
C LEU A 12 -9.59 0.34 16.69
N ASP A 13 -8.52 1.04 16.34
CA ASP A 13 -8.47 2.50 16.15
C ASP A 13 -8.15 2.90 14.70
N GLY A 14 -8.05 1.94 13.78
CA GLY A 14 -7.71 2.25 12.41
C GLY A 14 -7.31 1.03 11.59
N VAL A 15 -6.52 1.29 10.55
CA VAL A 15 -6.07 0.29 9.59
C VAL A 15 -4.57 0.47 9.35
N ASN A 16 -3.85 -0.64 9.41
CA ASN A 16 -2.46 -0.72 8.99
C ASN A 16 -2.37 -1.18 7.55
N PHE A 17 -1.54 -0.48 6.78
CA PHE A 17 -1.06 -0.88 5.47
C PHE A 17 0.43 -1.16 5.60
N SER A 18 0.87 -2.36 5.24
CA SER A 18 2.27 -2.75 5.37
C SER A 18 2.79 -3.48 4.15
N LEU A 19 4.10 -3.35 3.92
CA LEU A 19 4.83 -4.14 2.94
C LEU A 19 5.28 -5.46 3.58
N ASP A 20 5.19 -6.54 2.83
CA ASP A 20 5.87 -7.79 3.21
C ASP A 20 7.38 -7.64 2.95
N PRO A 21 8.26 -8.43 3.61
CA PRO A 21 9.70 -8.28 3.46
C PRO A 21 10.22 -8.34 2.01
N LEU A 22 9.58 -9.14 1.14
CA LEU A 22 9.94 -9.22 -0.27
C LEU A 22 9.56 -7.95 -1.04
N GLU A 23 8.42 -7.36 -0.73
CA GLU A 23 7.97 -6.08 -1.31
C GLU A 23 8.90 -4.95 -0.85
N GLU A 24 9.36 -4.97 0.40
CA GLU A 24 10.34 -4.00 0.89
C GLU A 24 11.65 -4.05 0.10
N ILE A 25 12.20 -5.25 -0.11
CA ILE A 25 13.45 -5.44 -0.88
C ILE A 25 13.25 -4.98 -2.32
N ALA A 26 12.17 -5.41 -2.97
CA ALA A 26 11.87 -5.02 -4.35
C ALA A 26 11.70 -3.50 -4.51
N MET A 27 11.08 -2.84 -3.53
CA MET A 27 10.94 -1.38 -3.49
C MET A 27 12.30 -0.69 -3.29
N GLU A 28 13.14 -1.21 -2.39
CA GLU A 28 14.48 -0.66 -2.15
C GLU A 28 15.38 -0.78 -3.38
N GLU A 29 15.37 -1.93 -4.07
CA GLU A 29 16.08 -2.14 -5.34
C GLU A 29 15.54 -1.22 -6.45
N MET A 30 14.22 -1.01 -6.50
CA MET A 30 13.58 -0.21 -7.55
C MET A 30 13.85 1.30 -7.41
N PHE A 31 13.87 1.80 -6.18
CA PHE A 31 13.94 3.23 -5.88
C PHE A 31 15.28 3.67 -5.27
N GLY A 32 16.17 2.75 -4.94
CA GLY A 32 17.50 3.04 -4.38
C GLY A 32 17.45 3.56 -2.94
N GLN A 33 16.31 3.42 -2.27
CA GLN A 33 16.11 3.89 -0.90
C GLN A 33 15.17 2.97 -0.14
N LYS A 34 15.41 2.82 1.15
CA LYS A 34 14.60 1.99 2.03
C LYS A 34 13.17 2.54 2.14
N PRO A 35 12.13 1.75 1.82
CA PRO A 35 10.75 2.20 1.95
C PRO A 35 10.32 2.29 3.42
N ILE A 36 9.33 3.13 3.69
CA ILE A 36 8.53 3.03 4.91
C ILE A 36 7.81 1.68 4.87
N ARG A 37 7.88 0.92 5.96
CA ARG A 37 7.36 -0.46 6.00
C ARG A 37 5.87 -0.52 6.28
N LYS A 38 5.37 0.49 7.00
CA LYS A 38 4.06 0.48 7.62
C LYS A 38 3.50 1.88 7.70
N ILE A 39 2.26 2.03 7.26
CA ILE A 39 1.47 3.25 7.38
C ILE A 39 0.23 2.90 8.18
N PHE A 40 0.02 3.59 9.30
CA PHE A 40 -1.18 3.48 10.09
C PHE A 40 -2.09 4.66 9.82
N LEU A 41 -3.36 4.37 9.53
CA LEU A 41 -4.38 5.39 9.34
C LEU A 41 -5.49 5.18 10.35
N THR A 42 -5.74 6.19 11.17
CA THR A 42 -6.93 6.24 12.00
C THR A 42 -8.14 6.37 11.11
N TYR A 43 -9.17 5.58 11.39
CA TYR A 43 -10.37 5.52 10.55
C TYR A 43 -11.58 5.26 11.43
N ASP A 44 -12.71 5.87 11.08
CA ASP A 44 -13.97 5.63 11.78
C ASP A 44 -14.35 4.16 11.65
N ARG A 45 -14.61 3.50 12.79
CA ARG A 45 -14.99 2.09 12.87
C ARG A 45 -16.26 1.77 12.08
N GLN A 46 -17.13 2.75 11.88
CA GLN A 46 -18.40 2.56 11.17
C GLN A 46 -18.24 2.58 9.65
N ALA A 47 -17.12 3.09 9.15
CA ALA A 47 -16.94 3.29 7.74
C ALA A 47 -16.35 2.03 7.06
N THR A 48 -16.70 1.82 5.80
CA THR A 48 -16.31 0.61 5.06
C THR A 48 -14.85 0.70 4.59
N LEU A 49 -14.16 -0.44 4.52
CA LEU A 49 -12.74 -0.46 4.14
C LEU A 49 -12.51 -0.08 2.67
N ASP A 50 -13.47 -0.36 1.80
CA ASP A 50 -13.33 -0.13 0.35
C ASP A 50 -13.13 1.35 -0.03
N PRO A 51 -13.98 2.28 0.45
CA PRO A 51 -13.76 3.71 0.25
C PRO A 51 -12.44 4.21 0.85
N LEU A 52 -11.99 3.61 1.96
CA LEU A 52 -10.68 3.94 2.54
C LEU A 52 -9.56 3.52 1.58
N ILE A 53 -9.59 2.29 1.07
CA ILE A 53 -8.58 1.79 0.11
C ILE A 53 -8.54 2.68 -1.14
N ASP A 54 -9.70 3.11 -1.66
CA ASP A 54 -9.76 3.99 -2.83
C ASP A 54 -9.13 5.36 -2.59
N ARG A 55 -9.28 5.89 -1.37
CA ARG A 55 -8.63 7.15 -0.99
C ARG A 55 -7.13 6.95 -0.80
N VAL A 56 -6.74 5.88 -0.11
CA VAL A 56 -5.35 5.56 0.25
C VAL A 56 -4.51 5.26 -0.98
N SER A 57 -5.06 4.56 -1.98
CA SER A 57 -4.35 4.19 -3.20
C SER A 57 -3.71 5.37 -3.95
N LYS A 58 -4.31 6.56 -3.82
CA LYS A 58 -3.81 7.81 -4.42
C LYS A 58 -2.56 8.38 -3.73
N PHE A 59 -2.30 7.97 -2.49
CA PHE A 59 -1.24 8.54 -1.64
C PHE A 59 -0.24 7.50 -1.13
N ILE A 60 -0.56 6.21 -1.24
CA ILE A 60 0.19 5.16 -0.56
C ILE A 60 1.60 4.96 -1.16
N LEU A 61 1.77 5.14 -2.46
CA LEU A 61 3.08 5.04 -3.10
C LEU A 61 4.04 6.15 -2.64
N PRO A 62 3.66 7.45 -2.68
CA PRO A 62 4.46 8.49 -2.06
C PRO A 62 4.71 8.26 -0.57
N ALA A 63 3.74 7.73 0.17
CA ALA A 63 3.91 7.46 1.59
C ALA A 63 4.91 6.34 1.87
N PHE A 64 4.95 5.27 1.06
CA PHE A 64 5.95 4.21 1.22
C PHE A 64 7.33 4.62 0.71
N THR A 65 7.40 5.42 -0.34
CA THR A 65 8.68 5.74 -1.01
C THR A 65 9.27 7.08 -0.59
N GLY A 66 8.49 8.02 -0.05
CA GLY A 66 8.90 9.42 0.07
C GLY A 66 9.05 10.16 -1.26
N ILE A 67 8.77 9.51 -2.40
CA ILE A 67 8.90 10.08 -3.75
C ILE A 67 7.56 10.69 -4.16
N THR A 68 7.58 11.96 -4.55
CA THR A 68 6.37 12.67 -5.01
C THR A 68 6.31 12.84 -6.52
N ASP A 69 7.41 12.58 -7.24
CA ASP A 69 7.45 12.62 -8.70
C ASP A 69 6.63 11.48 -9.31
N PRO A 70 5.53 11.77 -10.05
CA PRO A 70 4.70 10.74 -10.63
C PRO A 70 5.42 9.89 -11.68
N VAL A 71 6.41 10.44 -12.40
CA VAL A 71 7.13 9.70 -13.44
C VAL A 71 7.94 8.57 -12.83
N SER A 72 8.65 8.85 -11.73
CA SER A 72 9.39 7.85 -10.97
C SER A 72 8.48 6.74 -10.42
N LEU A 73 7.27 7.09 -9.96
CA LEU A 73 6.29 6.14 -9.41
C LEU A 73 5.63 5.23 -10.46
N LYS A 74 5.63 5.61 -11.76
CA LYS A 74 5.08 4.79 -12.85
C LYS A 74 5.76 3.44 -13.05
N LYS A 75 6.86 3.16 -12.35
CA LYS A 75 7.49 1.83 -12.29
C LYS A 75 6.57 0.77 -11.68
N ILE A 76 5.61 1.17 -10.85
CA ILE A 76 4.57 0.31 -10.29
C ILE A 76 3.29 0.55 -11.09
N LYS A 77 2.71 -0.53 -11.63
CA LYS A 77 1.51 -0.47 -12.48
C LYS A 77 0.25 -0.84 -11.73
N GLN A 78 0.37 -1.53 -10.61
CA GLN A 78 -0.76 -2.08 -9.90
C GLN A 78 -0.50 -2.12 -8.41
N LEU A 79 -1.56 -1.88 -7.63
CA LEU A 79 -1.59 -2.10 -6.19
C LEU A 79 -2.55 -3.26 -5.90
N LEU A 80 -2.08 -4.25 -5.14
CA LEU A 80 -2.89 -5.37 -4.68
C LEU A 80 -3.02 -5.32 -3.16
N PHE A 81 -4.21 -5.01 -2.67
CA PHE A 81 -4.51 -4.99 -1.25
C PHE A 81 -5.02 -6.36 -0.81
N ILE A 82 -4.39 -6.92 0.22
CA ILE A 82 -4.73 -8.23 0.77
C ILE A 82 -4.96 -8.14 2.28
N GLU A 83 -5.85 -8.97 2.81
CA GLU A 83 -6.04 -9.10 4.25
C GLU A 83 -4.87 -9.85 4.89
N ALA A 84 -4.29 -9.27 5.94
CA ALA A 84 -3.22 -9.92 6.69
C ALA A 84 -3.74 -11.19 7.38
N GLY A 85 -2.94 -12.26 7.35
CA GLY A 85 -3.30 -13.57 7.90
C GLY A 85 -4.03 -14.47 6.91
N SER A 86 -5.21 -14.07 6.43
CA SER A 86 -5.99 -14.89 5.48
C SER A 86 -5.44 -14.84 4.05
N ARG A 87 -4.64 -13.82 3.71
CA ARG A 87 -4.17 -13.51 2.36
C ARG A 87 -5.30 -13.30 1.36
N LYS A 88 -6.53 -13.08 1.83
CA LYS A 88 -7.69 -12.81 0.98
C LYS A 88 -7.47 -11.50 0.24
N LYS A 89 -7.64 -11.52 -1.09
CA LYS A 89 -7.67 -10.29 -1.90
C LYS A 89 -8.83 -9.41 -1.43
N LEU A 90 -8.49 -8.18 -1.05
CA LEU A 90 -9.45 -7.15 -0.69
C LEU A 90 -9.79 -6.31 -1.92
N LYS A 91 -8.76 -5.80 -2.61
CA LYS A 91 -8.93 -4.91 -3.75
C LYS A 91 -7.70 -4.88 -4.64
N GLU A 92 -7.91 -4.59 -5.90
CA GLU A 92 -6.86 -4.41 -6.89
C GLU A 92 -7.10 -3.11 -7.65
N ILE A 93 -6.03 -2.33 -7.84
CA ILE A 93 -6.09 -1.01 -8.47
C ILE A 93 -5.00 -0.94 -9.52
N VAL A 94 -5.38 -0.65 -10.76
CA VAL A 94 -4.45 -0.38 -11.86
C VAL A 94 -4.11 1.11 -11.85
N LEU A 95 -2.82 1.42 -11.90
CA LEU A 95 -2.27 2.77 -11.92
C LEU A 95 -1.99 3.17 -13.37
N ASN A 96 -2.48 4.35 -13.77
CA ASN A 96 -2.30 4.93 -15.11
C ASN A 96 -1.03 5.79 -15.20
#